data_AF-A0A7L4TLN6-F1
#
_entry.id   AF-A0A7L4TLN6-F1
#
_cell.length_a   1.000
_cell.length_b   1.000
_cell.length_c   1.000
_cell.angle_alpha   90.00
_cell.angle_beta   90.00
_cell.angle_gamma   90.00
#
_symmetry.space_group_name_H-M   'P 1'
#
loop_
_entity.id
_entity.type
_entity.pdbx_description
1 polymer ?
#
loop_
_entity_poly.entity_id
_entity_poly.type
_entity_poly.pdbx_seq_one_letter_code
_entity_poly.pdbx_strand_id
1 'polypeptide(L)'
;TVTVLLLMLAFYHLPELRKEEFKPRFNIVNLIISIGVGFLVTAIALSSLALGNEAGIEPISQFFVENSKELAGGYNMVNVILVDFRGLDTLLEVLVLGIAALGVIALIKLRMTGREDV
;
A
#
# COMPACT_ATOMS: atom_id res chain seq x y z
N THR A 1 -10.91 -7.84 -0.83
CA THR A 1 -11.34 -9.17 -1.33
C THR A 1 -10.25 -9.86 -2.12
N VAL A 2 -9.65 -9.22 -3.13
CA VAL A 2 -8.56 -9.79 -3.96
C VAL A 2 -7.38 -10.30 -3.13
N THR A 3 -6.85 -9.52 -2.19
CA THR A 3 -5.72 -9.93 -1.34
C THR A 3 -6.01 -11.16 -0.50
N VAL A 4 -7.23 -11.27 0.05
CA VAL A 4 -7.64 -12.44 0.83
C VAL A 4 -7.68 -13.68 -0.06
N LEU A 5 -8.23 -13.57 -1.28
CA LEU A 5 -8.23 -14.67 -2.25
C LEU A 5 -6.81 -15.11 -2.63
N LEU A 6 -5.89 -14.16 -2.86
CA LEU A 6 -4.49 -14.48 -3.18
C LEU A 6 -3.77 -15.14 -2.01
N LEU A 7 -3.99 -14.66 -0.78
CA LEU A 7 -3.44 -15.30 0.42
C LEU A 7 -4.00 -16.71 0.61
N MET A 8 -5.31 -16.91 0.43
CA MET A 8 -5.92 -18.23 0.50
C MET A 8 -5.36 -19.18 -0.57
N LEU A 9 -5.15 -18.70 -1.80
CA LEU A 9 -4.50 -19.47 -2.85
C LEU A 9 -3.07 -19.88 -2.46
N ALA A 10 -2.31 -18.96 -1.84
CA ALA A 10 -0.97 -19.25 -1.34
C ALA A 10 -1.01 -20.29 -0.20
N PHE A 11 -1.91 -20.13 0.78
CA PHE A 11 -2.09 -21.08 1.88
C PHE A 11 -2.54 -22.47 1.39
N TYR A 12 -3.39 -22.54 0.37
CA TYR A 12 -3.85 -23.79 -0.22
C TYR A 12 -2.72 -24.63 -0.83
N HIS A 13 -1.69 -23.97 -1.37
CA HIS A 13 -0.52 -24.63 -1.97
C HIS A 13 0.65 -24.83 -0.99
N LEU A 14 0.51 -24.45 0.27
CA LEU A 14 1.55 -24.74 1.27
C LEU A 14 1.61 -26.24 1.54
N PRO A 15 2.81 -26.83 1.68
CA PRO A 15 2.95 -28.22 2.10
C PRO A 15 2.36 -28.40 3.50
N GLU A 16 2.01 -29.64 3.87
CA GLU A 16 1.64 -29.97 5.23
C GLU A 16 2.82 -29.68 6.17
N LEU A 17 2.84 -28.48 6.75
CA LEU A 17 3.84 -28.06 7.70
C LEU A 17 3.71 -28.95 8.94
N ARG A 18 4.86 -29.47 9.42
CA ARG A 18 4.91 -30.22 10.68
C ARG A 18 4.25 -29.37 11.77
N LYS A 19 3.35 -29.97 12.54
CA LYS A 19 2.79 -29.35 13.75
C LYS A 19 3.91 -29.21 14.78
N GLU A 20 4.70 -28.15 14.64
CA GLU A 20 5.57 -27.65 15.71
C GLU A 20 4.66 -27.23 16.87
N GLU A 21 5.00 -27.63 18.10
CA GLU A 21 4.32 -27.12 19.29
C GLU A 21 4.69 -25.64 19.45
N PHE A 22 3.99 -24.78 18.70
CA PHE A 22 4.19 -23.35 18.75
C PHE A 22 3.68 -22.82 20.09
N LYS A 23 4.56 -22.77 21.08
CA LYS A 23 4.35 -21.95 22.27
C LYS A 23 4.71 -20.52 21.87
N PRO A 24 3.75 -19.60 21.71
CA PRO A 24 4.08 -18.21 21.40
C PRO A 24 4.97 -17.68 22.51
N ARG A 25 6.28 -17.61 22.24
CA ARG A 25 7.26 -17.10 23.18
C ARG A 25 7.06 -15.60 23.22
N PHE A 26 6.33 -15.14 24.23
CA PHE A 26 6.08 -13.72 24.42
C PHE A 26 7.41 -13.02 24.64
N ASN A 27 7.82 -12.21 23.66
CA ASN A 27 9.02 -11.42 23.74
C ASN A 27 8.64 -9.99 24.16
N ILE A 28 8.89 -9.68 25.43
CA ILE A 28 8.61 -8.36 26.02
C ILE A 28 9.33 -7.26 25.23
N VAL A 29 10.52 -7.52 24.67
CA VAL A 29 11.26 -6.56 23.86
C VAL A 29 10.47 -6.23 22.58
N ASN A 30 9.95 -7.23 21.88
CA ASN A 30 9.14 -7.01 20.66
C ASN A 30 7.85 -6.24 20.97
N LEU A 31 7.23 -6.51 22.13
CA LEU A 31 6.06 -5.76 22.59
C LEU A 31 6.41 -4.29 22.80
N ILE A 32 7.48 -4.00 23.57
CA ILE A 32 7.91 -2.63 23.87
C ILE A 32 8.26 -1.89 22.57
N ILE A 33 8.97 -2.52 21.65
CA ILE A 33 9.33 -1.91 20.36
C ILE A 33 8.06 -1.61 19.53
N SER A 34 7.14 -2.57 19.42
CA SER A 34 5.93 -2.38 18.61
C SER A 34 5.04 -1.27 19.16
N ILE A 35 4.87 -1.20 20.49
CA ILE A 35 4.15 -0.12 21.16
C ILE A 35 4.90 1.21 20.98
N GLY A 36 6.22 1.21 21.16
CA GLY A 36 7.04 2.40 21.00
C GLY A 36 6.96 3.00 19.60
N VAL A 37 7.02 2.17 18.56
CA VAL A 37 6.87 2.61 17.17
C VAL A 37 5.46 3.12 16.91
N GLY A 38 4.43 2.40 17.35
CA GLY A 38 3.03 2.84 17.19
C GLY A 38 2.76 4.18 17.87
N PHE A 39 3.26 4.35 19.09
CA PHE A 39 3.15 5.61 19.83
C PHE A 39 3.91 6.74 19.14
N LEU A 40 5.14 6.50 18.68
CA LEU A 40 5.95 7.49 17.98
C LEU A 40 5.26 8.00 16.70
N VAL A 41 4.78 7.08 15.85
CA VAL A 41 4.09 7.44 14.60
C VAL A 41 2.81 8.23 14.90
N THR A 42 2.06 7.82 15.92
CA THR A 42 0.84 8.51 16.34
C THR A 42 1.14 9.92 16.87
N ALA A 43 2.18 10.06 17.70
CA ALA A 43 2.60 11.36 18.23
C ALA A 43 3.05 12.31 17.11
N ILE A 44 3.79 11.81 16.12
CA ILE A 44 4.19 12.59 14.94
C ILE A 44 2.97 13.03 14.14
N ALA A 45 2.01 12.12 13.89
CA ALA A 45 0.80 12.45 13.14
C ALA A 45 -0.05 13.53 13.84
N LEU A 46 -0.26 13.39 15.15
CA LEU A 46 -1.00 14.38 15.95
C LEU A 46 -0.28 15.72 16.03
N SER A 47 1.04 15.72 16.20
CA SER A 47 1.85 16.94 16.21
C SER A 47 1.80 17.66 14.86
N SER A 48 1.93 16.92 13.75
CA SER A 48 1.84 17.47 12.41
C SER A 48 0.46 18.07 12.13
N LEU A 49 -0.63 17.43 12.60
CA LEU A 49 -1.98 17.93 12.43
C LEU A 49 -2.21 19.22 13.24
N ALA A 50 -1.74 19.26 14.48
CA ALA A 50 -1.86 20.44 15.34
C ALA A 50 -1.09 21.63 14.74
N LEU A 51 0.18 21.43 14.36
CA LEU A 51 1.02 22.47 13.75
C LEU A 51 0.50 22.94 12.39
N GLY A 52 -0.01 22.01 11.57
CA GLY A 52 -0.53 22.33 10.24
C GLY A 52 -1.74 23.26 10.27
N ASN A 53 -2.61 23.13 11.28
CA ASN A 53 -3.77 24.01 11.44
C ASN A 53 -3.40 25.41 11.97
N GLU A 54 -2.32 25.53 12.75
CA GLU A 54 -1.87 26.80 13.31
C GLU A 54 -0.98 27.62 12.36
N ALA A 55 -0.41 26.99 11.33
CA ALA A 55 0.56 27.61 10.42
C ALA A 55 -0.02 28.70 9.50
N GLY A 56 -1.35 28.88 9.45
CA GLY A 56 -2.00 29.94 8.67
C GLY A 56 -1.81 29.83 7.14
N ILE A 57 -1.39 28.67 6.64
CA ILE A 57 -1.21 28.40 5.21
C ILE A 57 -2.55 27.91 4.66
N GLU A 58 -3.06 28.60 3.64
CA GLU A 58 -4.30 28.21 3.00
C GLU A 58 -4.15 26.88 2.23
N PRO A 59 -5.07 25.91 2.38
CA PRO A 59 -4.97 24.64 1.68
C PRO A 59 -5.08 24.79 0.16
N ILE A 60 -4.18 24.14 -0.58
CA ILE A 60 -4.27 24.04 -2.05
C ILE A 60 -5.56 23.35 -2.53
N SER A 61 -6.31 22.69 -1.62
CA SER A 61 -7.60 22.08 -1.96
C SER A 61 -8.59 23.08 -2.53
N GLN A 62 -8.56 24.35 -2.13
CA GLN A 62 -9.45 25.38 -2.66
C GLN A 62 -9.31 25.54 -4.18
N PHE A 63 -8.07 25.54 -4.70
CA PHE A 63 -7.82 25.57 -6.14
C PHE A 63 -8.56 24.43 -6.86
N PHE A 64 -8.51 23.20 -6.33
CA PHE A 64 -9.20 22.07 -6.96
C PHE A 64 -10.72 22.16 -6.83
N VAL A 65 -11.26 22.70 -5.74
CA VAL A 65 -12.72 22.92 -5.59
C VAL A 65 -13.23 23.87 -6.70
N GLU A 66 -12.51 24.95 -6.94
CA GLU A 66 -12.91 25.97 -7.91
C GLU A 66 -12.68 25.50 -9.36
N ASN A 67 -11.56 24.83 -9.62
CA ASN A 67 -11.08 24.58 -10.98
C ASN A 67 -11.41 23.18 -11.53
N SER A 68 -11.82 22.20 -10.71
CA SER A 68 -12.10 20.83 -11.22
C SER A 68 -13.20 20.79 -12.28
N LYS A 69 -14.23 21.63 -12.14
CA LYS A 69 -15.30 21.72 -13.14
C LYS A 69 -14.90 22.64 -14.30
N GLU A 70 -14.29 23.78 -14.00
CA GLU A 70 -14.00 24.82 -14.99
C GLU A 70 -12.89 24.41 -15.96
N LEU A 71 -11.78 23.88 -15.45
CA LEU A 71 -10.61 23.52 -16.27
C LEU A 71 -10.68 22.10 -16.84
N ALA A 72 -11.26 21.15 -16.08
CA ALA A 72 -11.23 19.72 -16.43
C ALA A 72 -12.63 19.12 -16.69
N GLY A 73 -13.70 19.89 -16.56
CA GLY A 73 -15.08 19.48 -16.92
C GLY A 73 -15.72 18.44 -16.01
N GLY A 74 -15.08 18.05 -14.90
CA GLY A 74 -15.56 16.98 -14.03
C GLY A 74 -16.19 17.46 -12.73
N TYR A 75 -17.29 16.83 -12.34
CA TYR A 75 -17.96 17.09 -11.05
C TYR A 75 -17.37 16.27 -9.89
N ASN A 76 -16.77 15.12 -10.20
CA ASN A 76 -16.06 14.32 -9.21
C ASN A 76 -14.62 14.82 -9.10
N MET A 77 -14.39 15.76 -8.18
CA MET A 77 -13.09 16.39 -7.91
C MET A 77 -11.97 15.36 -7.69
N VAL A 78 -12.25 14.26 -6.98
CA VAL A 78 -11.25 13.22 -6.72
C VAL A 78 -10.81 12.55 -8.00
N ASN A 79 -11.75 12.14 -8.85
CA ASN A 79 -11.41 11.54 -10.14
C ASN A 79 -10.66 12.52 -11.03
N VAL A 80 -11.10 13.78 -11.09
CA VAL A 80 -10.42 14.84 -11.87
C VAL A 80 -8.98 15.03 -11.41
N ILE A 81 -8.72 15.06 -10.11
CA ILE A 81 -7.35 15.13 -9.58
C ILE A 81 -6.54 13.92 -10.04
N LEU A 82 -7.09 12.71 -9.92
CA LEU A 82 -6.40 11.48 -10.27
C LEU A 82 -6.07 11.35 -11.75
N VAL A 83 -6.97 11.79 -12.65
CA VAL A 83 -6.82 11.56 -14.09
C VAL A 83 -6.27 12.76 -14.87
N ASP A 84 -6.47 13.98 -14.39
CA ASP A 84 -6.10 15.21 -15.10
C ASP A 84 -4.95 15.93 -14.37
N PHE A 85 -5.23 16.60 -13.25
CA PHE A 85 -4.23 17.40 -12.54
C PHE A 85 -3.02 16.60 -12.04
N ARG A 86 -3.23 15.36 -11.62
CA ARG A 86 -2.20 14.42 -11.16
C ARG A 86 -2.23 13.11 -11.94
N GLY A 87 -2.60 13.17 -13.22
CA GLY A 87 -2.64 12.02 -14.12
C GLY A 87 -1.32 11.27 -14.26
N LEU A 88 -0.18 11.93 -14.03
CA LEU A 88 1.13 11.28 -14.07
C LEU A 88 1.29 10.26 -12.94
N ASP A 89 0.80 10.56 -11.73
CA ASP A 89 0.92 9.66 -10.58
C ASP A 89 0.12 8.37 -10.85
N THR A 90 -1.09 8.49 -11.41
CA THR A 90 -1.93 7.33 -11.75
C THR A 90 -1.42 6.52 -12.93
N LEU A 91 -0.78 7.17 -13.91
CA LEU A 91 -0.08 6.46 -14.98
C LEU A 91 1.03 5.57 -14.42
N LEU A 92 1.80 6.07 -13.45
CA LEU A 92 2.88 5.33 -12.80
C LEU A 92 2.34 4.24 -11.84
N GLU A 93 1.21 4.46 -11.16
CA GLU A 93 0.54 3.41 -10.39
C GLU A 93 0.15 2.22 -11.26
N VAL A 94 -0.49 2.47 -12.42
CA VAL A 94 -0.86 1.41 -13.37
C VAL A 94 0.39 0.73 -13.96
N LEU A 95 1.47 1.49 -14.20
CA LEU A 95 2.76 0.92 -14.61
C LEU A 95 3.31 -0.05 -13.56
N VAL A 96 3.29 0.32 -12.26
CA VAL A 96 3.74 -0.55 -11.17
C VAL A 96 2.89 -1.82 -11.10
N LEU A 97 1.57 -1.70 -11.20
CA LEU A 97 0.66 -2.85 -11.24
C LEU A 97 0.95 -3.75 -12.46
N GLY A 98 1.21 -3.16 -13.62
CA GLY A 98 1.59 -3.87 -14.84
C GLY A 98 2.92 -4.63 -14.68
N ILE A 99 3.94 -3.98 -14.12
CA ILE A 99 5.23 -4.62 -13.82
C ILE A 99 5.06 -5.76 -12.82
N ALA A 100 4.28 -5.59 -11.76
CA ALA A 100 3.99 -6.64 -10.79
C ALA A 100 3.29 -7.85 -11.45
N ALA A 101 2.30 -7.60 -12.31
CA ALA A 101 1.61 -8.66 -13.05
C ALA A 101 2.55 -9.42 -14.00
N LEU A 102 3.38 -8.69 -14.76
CA LEU A 102 4.41 -9.28 -15.62
C LEU A 102 5.44 -10.07 -14.81
N GLY A 103 5.84 -9.57 -13.64
CA GLY A 103 6.74 -10.26 -12.71
C GLY A 103 6.17 -11.59 -12.22
N VAL A 104 4.88 -11.64 -11.86
CA VAL A 104 4.20 -12.89 -11.49
C VAL A 104 4.16 -13.87 -12.67
N ILE A 105 3.82 -13.40 -13.88
CA ILE A 105 3.82 -14.24 -15.09
C ILE A 105 5.22 -14.80 -15.38
N ALA A 106 6.25 -13.96 -15.25
CA ALA A 106 7.64 -14.35 -15.42
C ALA A 106 8.02 -15.45 -14.41
N LEU A 107 7.73 -15.27 -13.12
CA LEU A 107 8.02 -16.28 -12.09
C LEU A 107 7.34 -17.63 -12.35
N ILE A 108 6.12 -17.62 -12.90
CA ILE A 108 5.38 -18.85 -13.21
C ILE A 108 5.90 -19.52 -14.49
N LYS A 109 6.13 -18.75 -15.56
CA LYS A 109 6.46 -19.29 -16.89
C LYS A 109 7.95 -19.52 -17.11
N LEU A 110 8.80 -18.63 -16.61
CA LEU A 110 10.26 -18.73 -16.73
C LEU A 110 10.83 -19.55 -15.58
N ARG A 111 10.21 -20.70 -15.25
CA ARG A 111 10.81 -21.68 -14.33
C ARG A 111 12.24 -21.94 -14.83
N MET A 112 13.23 -21.36 -14.14
CA MET A 112 14.63 -21.71 -14.33
C MET A 112 14.72 -23.18 -13.95
N THR A 113 14.74 -24.06 -14.95
CA THR A 113 15.05 -25.48 -14.78
C THR A 113 16.46 -25.58 -14.21
N GLY A 114 16.53 -25.53 -12.89
CA GLY A 114 17.73 -25.79 -12.07
C GLY A 114 17.42 -26.78 -10.96
N ARG A 115 16.42 -27.64 -11.17
CA ARG A 115 16.27 -28.88 -10.40
C ARG A 115 16.67 -30.01 -11.33
N GLU A 116 17.97 -30.31 -11.33
CA GLU A 116 18.37 -31.70 -11.43
C GLU A 116 17.75 -32.39 -10.21
N ASP A 117 16.68 -33.12 -10.46
CA ASP A 117 16.14 -34.06 -9.50
C ASP A 117 17.19 -35.18 -9.34
N VAL A 118 17.87 -35.21 -8.19
CA VAL A 118 18.70 -36.33 -7.70
C VAL A 118 18.23 -36.70 -6.30
#